data_AF-A0A7J7LCD5-F1
#
_entry.id   AF-A0A7J7LCD5-F1
#
_cell.length_a   1.000
_cell.length_b   1.000
_cell.length_c   1.000
_cell.angle_alpha   90.00
_cell.angle_beta   90.00
_cell.angle_gamma   90.00
#
_symmetry.space_group_name_H-M   'P 1'
#
loop_
_entity.id
_entity.type
_entity.pdbx_description
1 polymer ?
#
loop_
_entity_poly.entity_id
_entity_poly.type
_entity_poly.pdbx_seq_one_letter_code
_entity_poly.pdbx_strand_id
1 'polypeptide(L)'
;MRGGGGSQLLKWTGIQNKNPAKTWVHVSEDRIKSNNQQLDIFWESVLDAFNEFCQEDGERVERTVSSLKNYWSDMNCACKVYETCLKSVMQCPLSGIQQGNLDDAAKTMYEARGKGKWSYKEACEVLSAHQCWKILQDQHSDTLAHNVRMKQTSNSSPRTSTPATPDTPVSSNNDSPVLVTDEETERPGGIKSAKQKKRNEKRQNLLIERQNVLISRLDRMEKKKEEYVAEKE
;
A
#
# COMPACT_ATOMS: atom_id res chain seq x y z
N MET A 1 -47.82 -2.47 -3.50
CA MET A 1 -46.79 -1.48 -3.09
C MET A 1 -45.50 -2.24 -2.80
N ARG A 2 -44.36 -1.86 -3.41
CA ARG A 2 -43.05 -2.46 -3.06
C ARG A 2 -42.47 -1.69 -1.89
N GLY A 3 -42.33 -2.34 -0.73
CA GLY A 3 -41.64 -1.77 0.42
C GLY A 3 -40.15 -1.63 0.12
N GLY A 4 -39.67 -0.40 -0.01
CA GLY A 4 -38.25 -0.11 -0.12
C GLY A 4 -37.57 -0.29 1.23
N GLY A 5 -37.15 -1.52 1.53
CA GLY A 5 -36.27 -1.82 2.66
C GLY A 5 -34.88 -1.21 2.43
N GLY A 6 -34.76 0.09 2.69
CA GLY A 6 -33.47 0.77 2.68
C GLY A 6 -32.63 0.24 3.82
N SER A 7 -31.69 -0.66 3.52
CA SER A 7 -30.71 -1.18 4.45
C SER A 7 -29.79 -0.06 4.92
N GLN A 8 -30.23 0.62 5.98
CA GLN A 8 -29.43 1.56 6.77
C GLN A 8 -28.20 0.78 7.26
N LEU A 9 -27.06 0.96 6.60
CA LEU A 9 -25.79 0.38 7.04
C LEU A 9 -25.53 0.86 8.46
N LEU A 10 -25.61 -0.05 9.44
CA LEU A 10 -25.47 0.29 10.85
C LEU A 10 -24.18 1.08 11.08
N LYS A 11 -24.20 2.07 11.98
CA LYS A 11 -22.96 2.71 12.43
C LYS A 11 -22.09 1.66 13.10
N TRP A 12 -20.79 1.65 12.79
CA TRP A 12 -19.83 0.78 13.45
C TRP A 12 -19.75 1.14 14.96
N THR A 13 -20.13 0.21 15.82
CA THR A 13 -20.14 0.33 17.29
C THR A 13 -18.90 -0.32 17.92
N GLY A 14 -18.67 -0.13 19.22
CA GLY A 14 -17.48 -0.64 19.92
C GLY A 14 -17.23 -2.15 19.73
N ILE A 15 -18.27 -2.97 19.91
CA ILE A 15 -18.22 -4.43 19.68
C ILE A 15 -17.87 -4.73 18.22
N GLN A 16 -18.46 -3.98 17.28
CA GLN A 16 -18.17 -4.08 15.84
C GLN A 16 -16.78 -3.57 15.44
N ASN A 17 -15.97 -3.00 16.35
CA ASN A 17 -14.56 -2.68 16.08
C ASN A 17 -13.66 -3.93 16.24
N LYS A 18 -13.98 -4.80 17.19
CA LYS A 18 -13.19 -6.02 17.47
C LYS A 18 -13.37 -7.08 16.39
N ASN A 19 -14.59 -7.26 15.89
CA ASN A 19 -14.90 -8.35 14.95
C ASN A 19 -14.15 -8.24 13.60
N PRO A 20 -14.06 -7.07 12.94
CA PRO A 20 -13.23 -6.90 11.74
C PRO A 20 -11.73 -7.21 11.96
N ALA A 21 -11.22 -7.09 13.18
CA ALA A 21 -9.87 -7.51 13.53
C ALA A 21 -9.77 -9.03 13.73
N LYS A 22 -10.68 -9.60 14.52
CA LYS A 22 -10.77 -11.06 14.78
C LYS A 22 -10.89 -11.85 13.46
N THR A 23 -11.72 -11.38 12.52
CA THR A 23 -11.96 -12.03 11.22
C THR A 23 -10.77 -11.94 10.28
N TRP A 24 -10.18 -10.75 10.15
CA TRP A 24 -9.04 -10.55 9.27
C TRP A 24 -7.86 -11.41 9.72
N VAL A 25 -7.60 -11.49 11.03
CA VAL A 25 -6.60 -12.40 11.60
C VAL A 25 -6.94 -13.86 11.32
N HIS A 26 -8.17 -14.29 11.63
CA HIS A 26 -8.61 -15.68 11.44
C HIS A 26 -8.37 -16.19 10.01
N VAL A 27 -8.74 -15.40 8.99
CA VAL A 27 -8.54 -15.76 7.57
C VAL A 27 -7.07 -15.60 7.12
N SER A 28 -6.31 -14.67 7.73
CA SER A 28 -4.90 -14.47 7.41
C SER A 28 -3.99 -15.57 7.97
N GLU A 29 -4.36 -16.16 9.10
CA GLU A 29 -3.61 -17.24 9.77
C GLU A 29 -4.07 -18.65 9.36
N ASP A 30 -5.16 -18.79 8.58
CA ASP A 30 -5.60 -20.05 7.97
C ASP A 30 -4.52 -20.62 7.05
N ARG A 31 -3.76 -21.60 7.54
CA ARG A 31 -2.68 -22.29 6.82
C ARG A 31 -3.12 -22.94 5.50
N ILE A 32 -4.41 -23.27 5.35
CA ILE A 32 -4.94 -23.94 4.15
C ILE A 32 -5.13 -22.93 3.02
N LYS A 33 -5.61 -21.72 3.34
CA LYS A 33 -5.98 -20.69 2.34
C LYS A 33 -4.96 -19.56 2.18
N SER A 34 -4.24 -19.20 3.25
CA SER A 34 -3.52 -17.92 3.41
C SER A 34 -2.65 -17.48 2.22
N ASN A 35 -1.81 -18.36 1.65
CA ASN A 35 -0.70 -17.93 0.79
C ASN A 35 -0.99 -17.86 -0.72
N ASN A 36 -2.12 -18.41 -1.21
CA ASN A 36 -2.40 -18.53 -2.67
C ASN A 36 -3.81 -18.08 -3.10
N GLN A 37 -4.63 -17.55 -2.19
CA GLN A 37 -5.98 -17.08 -2.50
C GLN A 37 -6.00 -15.75 -3.26
N GLN A 38 -6.97 -15.58 -4.18
CA GLN A 38 -7.19 -14.30 -4.84
C GLN A 38 -7.73 -13.27 -3.84
N LEU A 39 -7.41 -11.99 -4.04
CA LEU A 39 -7.76 -10.92 -3.10
C LEU A 39 -9.27 -10.84 -2.84
N ASP A 40 -10.10 -11.09 -3.84
CA ASP A 40 -11.55 -10.98 -3.70
C ASP A 40 -12.11 -12.17 -2.89
N ILE A 41 -11.67 -13.40 -3.17
CA ILE A 41 -11.98 -14.62 -2.39
C ILE A 41 -11.54 -14.50 -0.91
N PHE A 42 -10.39 -13.85 -0.66
CA PHE A 42 -9.95 -13.54 0.70
C PHE A 42 -10.96 -12.62 1.41
N TRP A 43 -11.41 -11.57 0.74
CA TRP A 43 -12.35 -10.61 1.32
C TRP A 43 -13.78 -11.16 1.47
N GLU A 44 -14.20 -12.08 0.60
CA GLU A 44 -15.42 -12.89 0.77
C GLU A 44 -15.31 -13.76 2.03
N SER A 45 -14.21 -14.52 2.18
CA SER A 45 -13.95 -15.35 3.37
C SER A 45 -13.91 -14.52 4.67
N VAL A 46 -13.37 -13.30 4.63
CA VAL A 46 -13.37 -12.37 5.78
C VAL A 46 -14.78 -11.85 6.10
N LEU A 47 -15.65 -11.69 5.10
CA LEU A 47 -17.04 -11.30 5.31
C LEU A 47 -17.87 -12.47 5.89
N ASP A 48 -17.66 -13.69 5.42
CA ASP A 48 -18.35 -14.87 5.95
C ASP A 48 -18.02 -15.09 7.43
N ALA A 49 -16.73 -15.11 7.77
CA ALA A 49 -16.28 -15.17 9.17
C ALA A 49 -16.77 -13.99 10.02
N PHE A 50 -16.94 -12.80 9.42
CA PHE A 50 -17.51 -11.62 10.12
C PHE A 50 -18.99 -11.84 10.46
N ASN A 51 -19.75 -12.39 9.53
CA ASN A 51 -21.15 -12.72 9.76
C ASN A 51 -21.29 -13.81 10.82
N GLU A 52 -20.39 -14.79 10.87
CA GLU A 52 -20.33 -15.83 11.90
C GLU A 52 -20.06 -15.23 13.29
N PHE A 53 -18.99 -14.46 13.47
CA PHE A 53 -18.68 -13.86 14.79
C PHE A 53 -19.74 -12.85 15.26
N CYS A 54 -20.36 -12.09 14.36
CA CYS A 54 -21.49 -11.23 14.77
C CYS A 54 -22.68 -12.07 15.25
N GLN A 55 -22.97 -13.23 14.63
CA GLN A 55 -24.01 -14.14 15.11
C GLN A 55 -23.67 -14.74 16.49
N GLU A 56 -22.40 -15.09 16.77
CA GLU A 56 -21.95 -15.52 18.10
C GLU A 56 -22.19 -14.43 19.17
N ASP A 57 -21.90 -13.17 18.84
CA ASP A 57 -22.12 -12.02 19.72
C ASP A 57 -23.59 -11.56 19.79
N GLY A 58 -24.51 -12.23 19.07
CA GLY A 58 -25.95 -11.92 19.05
C GLY A 58 -26.35 -10.74 18.14
N GLU A 59 -25.44 -10.18 17.34
CA GLU A 59 -25.72 -9.13 16.36
C GLU A 59 -25.94 -9.70 14.95
N ARG A 60 -27.07 -9.37 14.31
CA ARG A 60 -27.28 -9.66 12.87
C ARG A 60 -27.03 -8.41 12.02
N VAL A 61 -25.79 -8.24 11.56
CA VAL A 61 -25.37 -7.07 10.77
C VAL A 61 -25.09 -7.48 9.32
N GLU A 62 -25.92 -7.02 8.38
CA GLU A 62 -25.64 -7.21 6.95
C GLU A 62 -24.61 -6.19 6.47
N ARG A 63 -23.42 -6.66 6.11
CA ARG A 63 -22.33 -5.86 5.52
C ARG A 63 -22.02 -6.35 4.11
N THR A 64 -21.51 -5.44 3.28
CA THR A 64 -20.91 -5.81 1.99
C THR A 64 -19.39 -5.92 2.13
N VAL A 65 -18.76 -6.72 1.25
CA VAL A 65 -17.29 -6.83 1.16
C VAL A 65 -16.64 -5.45 1.09
N SER A 66 -17.16 -4.54 0.25
CA SER A 66 -16.64 -3.18 0.11
C SER A 66 -16.75 -2.36 1.40
N SER A 67 -17.85 -2.50 2.14
CA SER A 67 -18.04 -1.80 3.42
C SER A 67 -17.06 -2.29 4.48
N LEU A 68 -16.88 -3.61 4.60
CA LEU A 68 -15.96 -4.22 5.56
C LEU A 68 -14.50 -3.91 5.22
N LYS A 69 -14.13 -3.96 3.93
CA LYS A 69 -12.77 -3.66 3.43
C LYS A 69 -12.37 -2.20 3.65
N ASN A 70 -13.28 -1.25 3.40
CA ASN A 70 -13.05 0.17 3.68
C ASN A 70 -12.87 0.39 5.18
N TYR A 71 -13.77 -0.17 5.99
CA TYR A 71 -13.70 -0.04 7.45
C TYR A 71 -12.43 -0.64 8.04
N TRP A 72 -12.04 -1.83 7.59
CA TRP A 72 -10.77 -2.45 7.92
C TRP A 72 -9.58 -1.55 7.57
N SER A 73 -9.58 -0.92 6.39
CA SER A 73 -8.50 -0.03 5.95
C SER A 73 -8.32 1.15 6.92
N ASP A 74 -9.42 1.81 7.30
CA ASP A 74 -9.41 2.96 8.21
C ASP A 74 -8.98 2.55 9.63
N MET A 75 -9.56 1.47 10.16
CA MET A 75 -9.22 0.91 11.46
C MET A 75 -7.76 0.45 11.54
N ASN A 76 -7.28 -0.30 10.54
CA ASN A 76 -5.90 -0.76 10.46
C ASN A 76 -4.92 0.42 10.35
N CYS A 77 -5.27 1.47 9.60
CA CYS A 77 -4.49 2.72 9.58
C CYS A 77 -4.42 3.37 10.97
N ALA A 78 -5.54 3.46 11.68
CA ALA A 78 -5.60 3.97 13.04
C ALA A 78 -4.72 3.14 14.01
N CYS A 79 -4.87 1.81 14.02
CA CYS A 79 -4.07 0.91 14.86
C CYS A 79 -2.56 1.01 14.57
N LYS A 80 -2.15 1.13 13.30
CA LYS A 80 -0.74 1.32 12.91
C LYS A 80 -0.17 2.66 13.40
N VAL A 81 -0.94 3.75 13.30
CA VAL A 81 -0.51 5.06 13.84
C VAL A 81 -0.44 5.01 15.36
N TYR A 82 -1.40 4.36 16.03
CA TYR A 82 -1.38 4.17 17.48
C TYR A 82 -0.16 3.38 17.95
N GLU A 83 0.13 2.23 17.33
CA GLU A 83 1.33 1.43 17.66
C GLU A 83 2.62 2.21 17.40
N THR A 84 2.65 3.07 16.37
CA THR A 84 3.79 3.99 16.14
C THR A 84 3.94 5.00 17.28
N CYS A 85 2.85 5.61 17.75
CA CYS A 85 2.88 6.51 18.91
C CYS A 85 3.35 5.78 20.17
N LEU A 86 2.81 4.59 20.44
CA LEU A 86 3.21 3.76 21.59
C LEU A 86 4.70 3.42 21.55
N LYS A 87 5.24 2.98 20.39
CA LYS A 87 6.67 2.76 20.18
C LYS A 87 7.50 4.02 20.46
N SER A 88 7.06 5.20 20.00
CA SER A 88 7.75 6.46 20.28
C SER A 88 7.77 6.82 21.78
N VAL A 89 6.65 6.64 22.50
CA VAL A 89 6.58 6.87 23.94
C VAL A 89 7.49 5.89 24.70
N MET A 90 7.51 4.61 24.31
CA MET A 90 8.38 3.60 24.92
C MET A 90 9.88 3.83 24.66
N GLN A 91 10.25 4.44 23.53
CA GLN A 91 11.63 4.79 23.19
C GLN A 91 12.10 6.10 23.84
N CYS A 92 11.18 7.00 24.19
CA CYS A 92 11.47 8.26 24.87
C CYS A 92 10.63 8.39 26.15
N PRO A 93 10.84 7.51 27.16
CA PRO A 93 10.12 7.59 28.41
C PRO A 93 10.54 8.87 29.16
N LEU A 94 9.60 9.80 29.36
CA LEU A 94 9.81 10.88 30.32
C LEU A 94 9.98 10.26 31.71
N SER A 95 10.92 10.79 32.49
CA SER A 95 11.20 10.34 33.84
C SER A 95 9.93 10.41 34.72
N GLY A 96 9.39 9.25 35.09
CA GLY A 96 8.18 9.14 35.94
C GLY A 96 6.95 8.50 35.29
N ILE A 97 7.01 8.06 34.02
CA ILE A 97 5.88 7.39 33.35
C ILE A 97 5.75 5.91 33.79
N GLN A 98 4.62 5.54 34.41
CA GLN A 98 4.23 4.14 34.65
C GLN A 98 3.43 3.55 33.47
N GLN A 99 3.16 2.24 33.47
CA GLN A 99 2.49 1.53 32.37
C GLN A 99 1.14 2.16 31.94
N GLY A 100 0.31 2.61 32.90
CA GLY A 100 -0.95 3.31 32.58
C GLY A 100 -0.72 4.65 31.87
N ASN A 101 0.33 5.37 32.26
CA ASN A 101 0.72 6.64 31.64
C ASN A 101 1.23 6.44 30.20
N LEU A 102 1.71 5.25 29.81
CA LEU A 102 2.13 4.95 28.43
C LEU A 102 0.93 4.93 27.46
N ASP A 103 -0.16 4.26 27.83
CA ASP A 103 -1.38 4.14 27.02
C ASP A 103 -2.03 5.51 26.81
N ASP A 104 -2.12 6.32 27.86
CA ASP A 104 -2.67 7.68 27.78
C ASP A 104 -1.74 8.68 27.07
N ALA A 105 -0.42 8.57 27.23
CA ALA A 105 0.53 9.35 26.42
C ALA A 105 0.46 8.97 24.93
N ALA A 106 0.33 7.69 24.60
CA ALA A 106 0.19 7.22 23.22
C ALA A 106 -1.12 7.71 22.57
N LYS A 107 -2.25 7.70 23.31
CA LYS A 107 -3.52 8.32 22.89
C LYS A 107 -3.35 9.82 22.65
N THR A 108 -2.74 10.54 23.60
CA THR A 108 -2.49 11.98 23.48
C THR A 108 -1.67 12.30 22.23
N MET A 109 -0.61 11.53 21.94
CA MET A 109 0.18 11.66 20.71
C MET A 109 -0.61 11.29 19.45
N TYR A 110 -1.54 10.33 19.52
CA TYR A 110 -2.42 9.95 18.40
C TYR A 110 -3.42 11.07 18.07
N GLU A 111 -4.09 11.63 19.08
CA GLU A 111 -5.05 12.73 18.92
C GLU A 111 -4.37 14.00 18.40
N ALA A 112 -3.18 14.32 18.92
CA ALA A 112 -2.35 15.44 18.46
C ALA A 112 -1.93 15.33 16.96
N ARG A 113 -1.95 14.12 16.37
CA ARG A 113 -1.73 13.92 14.92
C ARG A 113 -2.99 14.16 14.06
N GLY A 114 -4.04 14.75 14.64
CA GLY A 114 -5.27 15.09 13.93
C GLY A 114 -6.12 13.88 13.54
N LYS A 115 -5.96 12.74 14.22
CA LYS A 115 -6.64 11.48 13.89
C LYS A 115 -7.99 11.29 14.58
N GLY A 116 -8.50 12.32 15.26
CA GLY A 116 -9.70 12.23 16.09
C GLY A 116 -9.48 11.40 17.35
N LYS A 117 -10.54 11.23 18.15
CA LYS A 117 -10.48 10.48 19.42
C LYS A 117 -10.15 9.02 19.19
N TRP A 118 -9.32 8.43 20.06
CA TRP A 118 -8.98 7.01 19.98
C TRP A 118 -10.17 6.11 20.37
N SER A 119 -10.57 5.20 19.46
CA SER A 119 -11.74 4.32 19.64
C SER A 119 -11.51 2.84 19.30
N TYR A 120 -10.29 2.47 18.87
CA TYR A 120 -9.98 1.13 18.34
C TYR A 120 -9.17 0.26 19.30
N LYS A 121 -9.34 0.44 20.62
CA LYS A 121 -8.54 -0.24 21.64
C LYS A 121 -8.56 -1.77 21.49
N GLU A 122 -9.74 -2.39 21.52
CA GLU A 122 -9.90 -3.85 21.42
C GLU A 122 -9.40 -4.41 20.09
N ALA A 123 -9.64 -3.69 18.99
CA ALA A 123 -9.14 -4.06 17.67
C ALA A 123 -7.60 -4.03 17.64
N CYS A 124 -6.98 -2.99 18.18
CA CYS A 124 -5.53 -2.88 18.25
C CYS A 124 -4.91 -3.94 19.18
N GLU A 125 -5.59 -4.29 20.28
CA GLU A 125 -5.17 -5.36 21.19
C GLU A 125 -5.14 -6.71 20.47
N VAL A 126 -6.25 -7.10 19.83
CA VAL A 126 -6.33 -8.30 18.97
C VAL A 126 -5.19 -8.29 17.96
N LEU A 127 -5.12 -7.26 17.11
CA LEU A 127 -4.10 -7.21 16.05
C LEU A 127 -2.67 -7.27 16.59
N SER A 128 -2.39 -6.63 17.74
CA SER A 128 -1.05 -6.60 18.34
C SER A 128 -0.57 -7.96 18.85
N ALA A 129 -1.48 -8.89 19.15
CA ALA A 129 -1.16 -10.25 19.60
C ALA A 129 -0.74 -11.19 18.46
N HIS A 130 -1.08 -10.87 17.19
CA HIS A 130 -0.92 -11.77 16.05
C HIS A 130 0.26 -11.40 15.15
N GLN A 131 1.17 -12.36 14.95
CA GLN A 131 2.43 -12.17 14.22
C GLN A 131 2.21 -11.84 12.73
N CYS A 132 1.12 -12.32 12.12
CA CYS A 132 0.76 -11.99 10.74
C CYS A 132 0.59 -10.47 10.53
N TRP A 133 0.02 -9.76 11.53
CA TRP A 133 -0.18 -8.33 11.46
C TRP A 133 1.11 -7.53 11.73
N LYS A 134 2.02 -8.05 12.57
CA LYS A 134 3.36 -7.47 12.75
C LYS A 134 4.16 -7.52 11.45
N ILE A 135 4.18 -8.66 10.76
CA ILE A 135 4.83 -8.80 9.44
C ILE A 135 4.22 -7.81 8.43
N LEU A 136 2.89 -7.60 8.45
CA LEU A 136 2.20 -6.61 7.61
C LEU A 136 2.55 -5.14 7.95
N GLN A 137 2.98 -4.85 9.18
CA GLN A 137 3.53 -3.54 9.53
C GLN A 137 4.94 -3.37 8.96
N ASP A 138 5.80 -4.37 9.14
CA ASP A 138 7.22 -4.28 8.79
C ASP A 138 7.44 -4.20 7.27
N GLN A 139 6.67 -4.94 6.46
CA GLN A 139 6.68 -4.79 4.99
C GLN A 139 6.37 -3.36 4.52
N HIS A 140 5.57 -2.62 5.30
CA HIS A 140 5.21 -1.24 4.99
C HIS A 140 6.22 -0.22 5.56
N SER A 141 6.93 -0.55 6.65
CA SER A 141 8.00 0.29 7.18
C SER A 141 9.25 0.24 6.31
N ASP A 142 9.65 -0.95 5.82
CA ASP A 142 10.74 -1.13 4.85
C ASP A 142 10.50 -0.33 3.56
N THR A 143 9.28 -0.37 3.04
CA THR A 143 8.88 0.41 1.87
C THR A 143 9.00 1.92 2.13
N LEU A 144 8.67 2.39 3.34
CA LEU A 144 8.79 3.81 3.68
C LEU A 144 10.25 4.22 3.88
N ALA A 145 11.05 3.40 4.58
CA ALA A 145 12.47 3.62 4.84
C ALA A 145 13.29 3.67 3.54
N HIS A 146 13.01 2.77 2.59
CA HIS A 146 13.62 2.80 1.26
C HIS A 146 13.33 4.12 0.51
N ASN A 147 12.09 4.61 0.58
CA ASN A 147 11.71 5.88 -0.05
C ASN A 147 12.28 7.13 0.62
N VAL A 148 12.56 7.08 1.94
CA VAL A 148 13.28 8.16 2.64
C VAL A 148 14.76 8.16 2.26
N ARG A 149 15.41 6.98 2.22
CA ARG A 149 16.84 6.85 1.88
C ARG A 149 17.15 7.35 0.46
N MET A 150 16.25 7.10 -0.50
CA MET A 150 16.38 7.59 -1.88
C MET A 150 16.22 9.11 -2.05
N LYS A 151 15.71 9.83 -1.03
CA LYS A 151 15.56 11.30 -1.09
C LYS A 151 16.78 12.08 -0.59
N GLN A 152 17.81 11.42 -0.07
CA GLN A 152 18.99 12.11 0.50
C GLN A 152 20.20 12.21 -0.47
N THR A 153 20.11 11.70 -1.70
CA THR A 153 21.21 11.73 -2.67
C THR A 153 21.09 12.87 -3.70
N SER A 154 21.01 14.12 -3.24
CA SER A 154 21.06 15.33 -4.10
C SER A 154 21.43 16.60 -3.33
N ASN A 155 22.66 16.65 -2.79
CA ASN A 155 23.45 17.88 -2.75
C ASN A 155 24.90 17.59 -2.33
N SER A 156 25.81 17.57 -3.29
CA SER A 156 27.26 17.65 -3.07
C SER A 156 27.89 18.25 -4.32
N SER A 157 28.35 19.50 -4.21
CA SER A 157 28.96 20.25 -5.31
C SER A 157 30.26 19.57 -5.78
N PRO A 158 30.60 19.65 -7.07
CA PRO A 158 31.83 19.04 -7.58
C PRO A 158 33.04 19.86 -7.11
N ARG A 159 33.87 19.26 -6.25
CA ARG A 159 35.19 19.81 -5.89
C ARG A 159 36.24 19.11 -6.74
N THR A 160 36.70 19.81 -7.78
CA THR A 160 37.72 19.32 -8.71
C THR A 160 39.04 19.06 -7.98
N SER A 161 39.62 17.87 -8.18
CA SER A 161 40.98 17.53 -7.75
C SER A 161 41.71 16.85 -8.90
N THR A 162 42.83 17.44 -9.33
CA THR A 162 43.71 16.96 -10.40
C THR A 162 44.57 15.77 -9.94
N PRO A 163 44.94 14.82 -10.83
CA PRO A 163 45.87 13.74 -10.51
C PRO A 163 47.34 14.18 -10.70
N ALA A 164 48.24 13.60 -9.90
CA ALA A 164 49.68 13.64 -10.11
C ALA A 164 50.28 12.24 -9.95
N THR A 165 50.95 11.77 -10.99
CA THR A 165 51.75 10.53 -11.10
C THR A 165 53.26 10.87 -10.87
N PRO A 166 54.25 9.96 -10.98
CA PRO A 166 54.23 8.52 -11.33
C PRO A 166 55.09 7.61 -10.41
N ASP A 167 55.14 6.31 -10.68
CA ASP A 167 56.39 5.64 -11.14
C ASP A 167 56.16 4.18 -11.60
N THR A 168 57.07 3.65 -12.43
CA THR A 168 57.00 2.35 -13.15
C THR A 168 58.32 1.59 -12.94
N PRO A 169 58.48 0.26 -13.25
CA PRO A 169 58.71 -0.17 -14.66
C PRO A 169 58.37 -1.64 -15.05
N VAL A 170 58.36 -1.90 -16.38
CA VAL A 170 58.72 -3.17 -17.08
C VAL A 170 57.75 -4.38 -16.93
N SER A 171 57.37 -5.19 -17.95
CA SER A 171 57.39 -5.18 -19.44
C SER A 171 56.46 -6.34 -19.93
N SER A 172 56.18 -6.69 -21.20
CA SER A 172 56.66 -6.28 -22.54
C SER A 172 55.69 -6.74 -23.66
N ASN A 173 55.74 -6.08 -24.83
CA ASN A 173 55.47 -6.54 -26.22
C ASN A 173 54.19 -7.31 -26.65
N ASN A 174 53.38 -6.62 -27.48
CA ASN A 174 52.69 -7.03 -28.75
C ASN A 174 52.13 -8.46 -28.95
N ASP A 175 50.84 -8.56 -29.26
CA ASP A 175 50.34 -8.47 -30.67
C ASP A 175 48.86 -8.02 -30.72
N SER A 176 48.32 -7.65 -31.88
CA SER A 176 46.92 -7.23 -32.10
C SER A 176 46.09 -8.29 -32.88
N PRO A 177 44.87 -7.97 -33.37
CA PRO A 177 43.62 -8.31 -32.68
C PRO A 177 42.84 -9.44 -33.37
N VAL A 178 42.12 -10.26 -32.58
CA VAL A 178 41.17 -11.25 -33.13
C VAL A 178 39.74 -10.89 -32.73
N LEU A 179 38.90 -10.73 -33.75
CA LEU A 179 37.46 -10.55 -33.63
C LEU A 179 36.82 -11.83 -33.05
N VAL A 180 36.15 -11.70 -31.90
CA VAL A 180 35.13 -12.67 -31.46
C VAL A 180 33.79 -11.95 -31.40
N THR A 181 32.88 -12.41 -32.26
CA THR A 181 31.46 -12.04 -32.24
C THR A 181 30.77 -12.86 -31.16
N ASP A 182 30.63 -12.29 -29.96
CA ASP A 182 29.73 -12.85 -28.96
C ASP A 182 28.30 -12.38 -29.24
N GLU A 183 27.43 -13.33 -29.61
CA GLU A 183 25.98 -13.12 -29.56
C GLU A 183 25.58 -12.85 -28.10
N GLU A 184 25.11 -11.63 -27.83
CA GLU A 184 24.60 -11.23 -26.52
C GLU A 184 23.25 -11.90 -26.24
N THR A 185 23.30 -13.19 -25.88
CA THR A 185 22.17 -13.92 -25.33
C THR A 185 21.87 -13.40 -23.92
N GLU A 186 21.07 -12.33 -23.84
CA GLU A 186 20.61 -11.75 -22.56
C GLU A 186 20.07 -12.85 -21.64
N ARG A 187 20.71 -13.03 -20.48
CA ARG A 187 20.26 -13.97 -19.45
C ARG A 187 18.85 -13.55 -18.98
N PRO A 188 17.89 -14.48 -18.86
CA PRO A 188 16.48 -14.14 -18.69
C PRO A 188 16.24 -13.24 -17.48
N GLY A 189 15.71 -12.03 -17.75
CA GLY A 189 15.47 -11.01 -16.74
C GLY A 189 14.57 -11.52 -15.61
N GLY A 190 15.01 -11.34 -14.36
CA GLY A 190 14.35 -11.90 -13.18
C GLY A 190 12.87 -11.51 -13.07
N ILE A 191 12.05 -12.41 -12.50
CA ILE A 191 10.58 -12.37 -12.42
C ILE A 191 10.02 -10.99 -12.00
N LYS A 192 10.71 -10.29 -11.08
CA LYS A 192 10.33 -8.93 -10.62
C LYS A 192 10.43 -7.88 -11.73
N SER A 193 11.46 -7.93 -12.57
CA SER A 193 11.66 -7.03 -13.72
C SER A 193 10.59 -7.26 -14.80
N ALA A 194 10.35 -8.54 -15.17
CA ALA A 194 9.31 -8.90 -16.12
C ALA A 194 7.90 -8.42 -15.71
N LYS A 195 7.54 -8.56 -14.42
CA LYS A 195 6.27 -8.08 -13.88
C LYS A 195 6.16 -6.55 -13.88
N GLN A 196 7.27 -5.84 -13.66
CA GLN A 196 7.32 -4.38 -13.74
C GLN A 196 7.17 -3.87 -15.18
N LYS A 197 7.84 -4.52 -16.16
CA LYS A 197 7.71 -4.22 -17.59
C LYS A 197 6.25 -4.33 -18.05
N LYS A 198 5.60 -5.47 -17.78
CA LYS A 198 4.18 -5.70 -18.11
C LYS A 198 3.22 -4.69 -17.47
N ARG A 199 3.52 -4.21 -16.25
CA ARG A 199 2.74 -3.15 -15.59
C ARG A 199 2.91 -1.79 -16.29
N ASN A 200 4.12 -1.49 -16.76
CA ASN A 200 4.41 -0.25 -17.47
C ASN A 200 3.75 -0.25 -18.86
N GLU A 201 3.85 -1.36 -19.60
CA GLU A 201 3.17 -1.58 -20.90
C GLU A 201 1.65 -1.41 -20.77
N LYS A 202 1.01 -2.04 -19.77
CA LYS A 202 -0.43 -1.84 -19.52
C LYS A 202 -0.78 -0.38 -19.24
N ARG A 203 0.08 0.36 -18.53
CA ARG A 203 -0.14 1.80 -18.27
C ARG A 203 0.00 2.65 -19.54
N GLN A 204 0.97 2.33 -20.40
CA GLN A 204 1.14 3.00 -21.70
C GLN A 204 -0.06 2.76 -22.61
N ASN A 205 -0.53 1.52 -22.72
CA ASN A 205 -1.71 1.18 -23.52
C ASN A 205 -2.98 1.94 -23.06
N LEU A 206 -3.20 2.07 -21.75
CA LEU A 206 -4.32 2.87 -21.21
C LEU A 206 -4.18 4.38 -21.49
N LEU A 207 -2.94 4.89 -21.58
CA LEU A 207 -2.70 6.28 -21.99
C LEU A 207 -3.01 6.49 -23.47
N ILE A 208 -2.57 5.57 -24.34
CA ILE A 208 -2.81 5.57 -25.78
C ILE A 208 -4.32 5.45 -26.07
N GLU A 209 -5.02 4.52 -25.41
CA GLU A 209 -6.46 4.35 -25.52
C GLU A 209 -7.22 5.64 -25.12
N ARG A 210 -6.84 6.26 -23.99
CA ARG A 210 -7.40 7.54 -23.57
C ARG A 210 -7.13 8.67 -24.57
N GLN A 211 -5.93 8.71 -25.17
CA GLN A 211 -5.56 9.69 -26.17
C GLN A 211 -6.41 9.52 -27.45
N ASN A 212 -6.59 8.28 -27.91
CA ASN A 212 -7.43 7.97 -29.07
C ASN A 212 -8.90 8.39 -28.85
N VAL A 213 -9.46 8.15 -27.65
CA VAL A 213 -10.81 8.61 -27.30
C VAL A 213 -10.94 10.14 -27.33
N LEU A 214 -9.89 10.87 -26.93
CA LEU A 214 -9.85 12.33 -26.99
C LEU A 214 -9.75 12.85 -28.42
N ILE A 215 -8.89 12.26 -29.26
CA ILE A 215 -8.77 12.59 -30.69
C ILE A 215 -10.12 12.39 -31.38
N SER A 216 -10.72 11.20 -31.27
CA SER A 216 -12.04 10.93 -31.86
C SER A 216 -13.16 11.85 -31.33
N ARG A 217 -13.00 12.45 -30.15
CA ARG A 217 -13.93 13.46 -29.63
C ARG A 217 -13.70 14.83 -30.26
N LEU A 218 -12.45 15.22 -30.51
CA LEU A 218 -12.10 16.45 -31.20
C LEU A 218 -12.59 16.41 -32.66
N ASP A 219 -12.32 15.32 -33.38
CA ASP A 219 -12.80 15.13 -34.77
C ASP A 219 -14.33 15.30 -34.89
N ARG A 220 -15.08 14.75 -33.92
CA ARG A 220 -16.55 14.93 -33.84
C ARG A 220 -17.00 16.34 -33.49
N MET A 221 -16.18 17.13 -32.80
CA MET A 221 -16.46 18.54 -32.52
C MET A 221 -16.11 19.42 -33.72
N GLU A 222 -15.05 19.09 -34.43
CA GLU A 222 -14.61 19.78 -35.65
C GLU A 222 -15.62 19.58 -36.78
N LYS A 223 -16.03 18.33 -37.06
CA LYS A 223 -17.10 18.05 -38.04
C LYS A 223 -18.41 18.80 -37.74
N LYS A 224 -18.81 18.90 -36.46
CA LYS A 224 -19.99 19.67 -36.06
C LYS A 224 -19.82 21.18 -36.22
N LYS A 225 -18.58 21.68 -36.12
CA LYS A 225 -18.25 23.09 -36.36
C LYS A 225 -18.30 23.39 -37.86
N GLU A 226 -17.81 22.48 -38.70
CA GLU A 226 -17.92 22.57 -40.16
C GLU A 226 -19.38 22.53 -40.63
N GLU A 227 -20.17 21.57 -40.12
CA GLU A 227 -21.62 21.48 -40.38
C GLU A 227 -22.35 22.79 -40.02
N TYR A 228 -22.04 23.39 -38.85
CA TYR A 228 -22.64 24.66 -38.41
C TYR A 228 -22.20 25.89 -39.23
N VAL A 229 -21.02 25.86 -39.82
CA VAL A 229 -20.56 26.92 -40.74
C VAL A 229 -21.25 26.77 -42.10
N ALA A 230 -21.35 25.54 -42.62
CA ALA A 230 -22.03 25.25 -43.88
C ALA A 230 -23.55 25.52 -43.85
N GLU A 231 -24.20 25.44 -42.69
CA GLU A 231 -25.62 25.82 -42.51
C GLU A 231 -25.84 27.36 -42.44
N LYS A 232 -24.76 28.17 -42.53
CA LYS A 232 -24.80 29.63 -42.43
C LYS A 232 -24.31 30.39 -43.67
N GLU A 233 -23.93 29.69 -44.72
CA GLU A 233 -23.59 30.25 -46.04
C GLU A 233 -24.73 30.04 -47.05
#